data_AF-A0A6J6BHC2-F1
#
_entry.id   AF-A0A6J6BHC2-F1
#
_cell.length_a   1.000
_cell.length_b   1.000
_cell.length_c   1.000
_cell.angle_alpha   90.00
_cell.angle_beta   90.00
_cell.angle_gamma   90.00
#
_symmetry.space_group_name_H-M   'P 1'
#
loop_
_entity.id
_entity.type
_entity.pdbx_description
1 polymer ?
#
loop_
_entity_poly.entity_id
_entity_poly.type
_entity_poly.pdbx_seq_one_letter_code
_entity_poly.pdbx_strand_id
1 'polypeptide(L)' 'MACAIQPDLFTTEIFDVVVDTSQGPARGQTICDRRAPFLKALEPLDLVDSASVRVVLDLDVEAVQQLWFKTIDKGWS' A
#
# COMPACT_ATOMS: atom_id res chain seq x y z
N MET A 1 -10.91 -5.44 -0.56
CA MET A 1 -11.34 -6.73 0.03
C MET A 1 -10.39 -7.87 -0.35
N ALA A 2 -10.07 -8.08 -1.64
CA ALA A 2 -9.20 -9.17 -2.10
C ALA A 2 -7.86 -9.30 -1.35
N CYS A 3 -7.12 -8.19 -1.16
CA CYS A 3 -5.85 -8.21 -0.40
C CYS A 3 -5.97 -8.67 1.06
N ALA A 4 -7.15 -8.53 1.68
CA ALA A 4 -7.38 -9.03 3.03
C ALA A 4 -7.74 -10.52 3.07
N ILE A 5 -8.35 -11.05 1.99
CA ILE A 5 -8.80 -12.44 1.90
C ILE A 5 -7.68 -13.34 1.39
N GLN A 6 -6.94 -12.88 0.38
CA GLN A 6 -5.88 -13.63 -0.26
C GLN A 6 -4.66 -12.71 -0.50
N PRO A 7 -3.89 -12.39 0.56
CA PRO A 7 -2.80 -11.42 0.50
C PRO A 7 -1.67 -11.86 -0.44
N ASP A 8 -1.48 -13.16 -0.65
CA ASP A 8 -0.41 -13.70 -1.51
C ASP A 8 -0.55 -13.35 -2.99
N LEU A 9 -1.72 -12.83 -3.41
CA LEU A 9 -1.93 -12.31 -4.76
C LEU A 9 -1.35 -10.90 -4.95
N PHE A 10 -0.77 -10.30 -3.92
CA PHE A 10 -0.33 -8.91 -3.91
C PHE A 10 1.15 -8.81 -3.60
N THR A 11 1.88 -8.04 -4.39
CA THR A 11 3.25 -7.65 -4.09
C THR A 11 3.22 -6.48 -3.12
N THR A 12 3.91 -6.62 -1.99
CA THR A 12 3.94 -5.58 -0.96
C THR A 12 5.35 -5.24 -0.50
N GLU A 13 5.54 -4.02 -0.04
CA GLU A 13 6.77 -3.57 0.59
C GLU A 13 6.43 -2.70 1.81
N ILE A 14 7.32 -2.67 2.80
CA ILE A 14 7.15 -1.84 4.00
C ILE A 14 7.83 -0.49 3.77
N PHE A 15 7.10 0.59 3.94
CA PHE A 15 7.62 1.95 3.90
C PHE A 15 7.24 2.74 5.15
N ASP A 16 7.99 3.80 5.42
CA ASP A 16 7.55 4.86 6.31
C ASP A 16 6.58 5.73 5.53
N VAL A 17 5.34 5.85 6.02
CA VAL A 17 4.24 6.50 5.33
C VAL A 17 3.63 7.59 6.20
N VAL A 18 3.39 8.75 5.62
CA VAL A 18 2.66 9.86 6.24
C VAL A 18 1.63 10.42 5.25
N VAL A 19 0.58 11.04 5.76
CA VAL A 19 -0.37 11.81 4.95
C VAL A 19 -0.08 13.29 5.13
N ASP A 20 0.05 14.04 4.04
CA ASP A 20 0.20 15.49 4.12
C ASP A 20 -1.09 16.13 4.64
N THR A 21 -1.04 16.65 5.86
CA THR A 21 -2.17 17.36 6.49
C THR A 21 -2.04 18.88 6.43
N SER A 22 -0.97 19.41 5.83
CA SER A 22 -0.70 20.85 5.71
C SER A 22 -1.71 21.55 4.80
N GLN A 23 -1.78 22.88 4.87
CA GLN A 23 -2.61 23.64 3.93
C GLN A 23 -1.89 23.78 2.59
N GLY A 24 -2.51 23.28 1.52
CA GLY A 24 -1.94 23.38 0.18
C GLY A 24 -2.56 22.38 -0.80
N PRO A 25 -2.12 22.42 -2.06
CA PRO A 25 -2.64 21.54 -3.12
C PRO A 25 -2.29 20.07 -2.90
N ALA A 26 -1.26 19.76 -2.10
CA ALA A 26 -0.84 18.39 -1.78
C ALA A 26 -1.58 17.81 -0.55
N ARG A 27 -2.45 18.58 0.11
CA ARG A 27 -3.18 18.10 1.30
C ARG A 27 -3.97 16.84 0.97
N GLY A 28 -3.78 15.79 1.78
CA GLY A 28 -4.36 14.47 1.59
C GLY A 28 -3.48 13.50 0.79
N GLN A 29 -2.34 13.95 0.25
CA GLN A 29 -1.39 13.08 -0.42
C GLN A 29 -0.78 12.09 0.58
N THR A 30 -0.73 10.81 0.19
CA THR A 30 0.04 9.80 0.90
C THR A 30 1.49 9.83 0.40
N ILE A 31 2.43 10.06 1.30
CA ILE A 31 3.86 10.13 1.03
C ILE A 31 4.50 8.85 1.57
N CYS A 32 5.17 8.09 0.71
CA CYS A 32 5.89 6.86 1.09
C CYS A 32 7.40 7.06 0.90
N ASP A 33 8.20 6.86 1.95
CA ASP A 33 9.66 6.96 1.84
C ASP A 33 10.27 5.69 1.25
N ARG A 34 10.48 5.72 -0.07
CA ARG A 34 11.10 4.64 -0.87
C ARG A 34 12.63 4.76 -0.98
N ARG A 35 13.27 5.68 -0.27
CA ARG A 35 14.73 5.85 -0.36
C ARG A 35 15.43 4.62 0.21
N ALA A 36 16.57 4.27 -0.40
CA ALA A 36 17.41 3.19 0.10
C ALA A 36 17.91 3.49 1.54
N PRO A 37 18.16 2.47 2.38
CA PRO A 37 18.52 2.67 3.79
C PRO A 37 19.74 3.60 4.00
N PHE A 38 20.74 3.53 3.11
CA PHE A 38 21.92 4.39 3.22
C PHE A 38 21.62 5.87 2.98
N LEU A 39 20.63 6.20 2.15
CA LEU A 39 20.18 7.58 1.93
C LEU A 39 19.41 8.12 3.14
N LYS A 40 18.60 7.27 3.79
CA LYS A 40 17.90 7.62 5.03
C LYS A 40 18.88 7.93 6.16
N ALA A 41 20.02 7.25 6.20
CA ALA A 41 21.07 7.49 7.19
C ALA A 41 21.88 8.77 6.93
N LEU A 42 22.08 9.14 5.65
CA LEU A 42 22.84 10.33 5.27
C LEU A 42 22.02 11.62 5.44
N GLU A 43 20.74 11.57 5.05
CA GLU A 43 19.78 12.66 5.19
C GLU A 43 18.54 12.14 5.91
N PRO A 44 18.57 12.10 7.26
CA PRO A 44 17.42 11.74 8.05
C PRO A 44 16.33 12.77 7.77
N LEU A 45 15.33 12.33 7.02
CA LEU A 45 14.17 13.15 6.68
C LEU A 45 13.13 12.79 7.73
N ASP A 46 12.88 13.73 8.64
CA ASP A 46 11.88 13.56 9.67
C ASP A 46 10.50 13.66 9.02
N LEU A 47 10.01 12.52 8.53
CA LEU A 47 8.58 12.35 8.28
C LEU A 47 7.92 12.23 9.65
N VAL A 48 7.72 13.39 10.30
CA VAL A 48 7.06 13.50 11.59
C VAL A 48 5.72 12.78 11.51
N ASP A 49 5.46 11.93 12.50
CA ASP A 49 4.27 11.07 12.58
C ASP A 49 4.14 10.01 11.47
N SER A 50 5.24 9.65 10.79
CA SER A 50 5.22 8.51 9.87
C SER A 50 4.99 7.18 10.59
N ALA A 51 4.29 6.29 9.91
CA ALA A 51 4.04 4.93 10.37
C ALA A 51 4.71 3.93 9.43
N SER A 52 5.20 2.82 9.98
CA SER A 52 5.65 1.68 9.20
C SER A 52 4.45 0.93 8.62
N VAL A 53 4.23 1.05 7.31
CA VAL A 53 3.03 0.56 6.63
C VAL A 53 3.42 -0.39 5.51
N ARG A 54 2.71 -1.52 5.43
CA ARG A 54 2.77 -2.43 4.28
C ARG A 54 1.95 -1.84 3.14
N VAL A 55 2.63 -1.41 2.08
CA VAL A 55 2.01 -0.83 0.88
C VAL A 55 1.94 -1.90 -0.20
N VAL A 56 0.76 -2.04 -0.80
CA VAL A 56 0.56 -2.87 -2.00
C VAL A 56 1.07 -2.11 -3.22
N LEU A 57 2.01 -2.73 -3.94
CA LEU A 57 2.64 -2.15 -5.13
C LEU A 57 2.13 -2.75 -6.43
N ASP A 58 1.72 -4.01 -6.39
CA ASP A 58 1.24 -4.75 -7.55
C ASP A 58 0.30 -5.89 -7.12
N LEU A 59 -0.40 -6.49 -8.09
CA LEU A 59 -1.29 -7.62 -7.87
C LEU A 59 -1.36 -8.58 -9.08
N ASP A 60 -1.59 -9.86 -8.81
CA ASP A 60 -1.95 -10.85 -9.83
C ASP A 60 -3.40 -10.62 -10.29
N VAL A 61 -3.55 -9.90 -11.40
CA VAL A 61 -4.84 -9.47 -11.94
C VAL A 61 -5.74 -10.66 -12.26
N GLU A 62 -5.20 -11.70 -12.90
CA GLU A 62 -5.97 -12.86 -13.32
C GLU A 62 -6.46 -13.64 -12.09
N ALA A 63 -5.58 -13.90 -11.12
CA ALA A 63 -5.96 -14.60 -9.90
C ALA A 63 -7.00 -13.84 -9.08
N VAL A 64 -6.89 -12.50 -8.98
CA VAL A 64 -7.90 -11.67 -8.29
C VAL A 64 -9.24 -11.71 -9.03
N GLN A 65 -9.24 -11.73 -10.37
CA GLN A 65 -10.45 -11.91 -11.16
C GLN A 65 -11.11 -13.28 -10.92
N GLN A 66 -10.32 -14.35 -10.87
CA GLN A 66 -10.84 -15.69 -10.56
C GLN A 66 -11.39 -15.78 -9.13
N LEU A 67 -10.74 -15.13 -8.16
CA LEU A 67 -11.25 -15.00 -6.80
C LEU A 67 -12.62 -14.32 -6.77
N TRP A 68 -12.81 -13.28 -7.57
CA TRP A 68 -14.10 -12.60 -7.71
C TRP A 68 -15.19 -13.50 -8.28
N PHE A 69 -14.95 -14.19 -9.40
CA PHE A 69 -15.92 -15.11 -9.99
C PHE A 69 -16.34 -16.20 -9.00
N LYS A 70 -15.37 -16.84 -8.35
CA LYS A 70 -15.62 -17.84 -7.30
C LYS A 70 -16.47 -17.30 -6.14
N THR A 71 -16.34 -16.02 -5.82
CA THR A 71 -17.05 -15.38 -4.71
C THR A 71 -18.50 -15.05 -5.10
N ILE A 72 -18.75 -14.54 -6.31
CA ILE A 72 -20.11 -14.20 -6.76
C ILE A 72 -20.91 -15.45 -7.14
N ASP A 73 -20.29 -16.45 -7.80
CA ASP A 73 -21.01 -17.65 -8.27
C ASP A 73 -21.61 -18.45 -7.11
N LYS A 74 -21.05 -18.32 -5.90
CA LYS A 74 -21.61 -18.92 -4.67
C LYS A 74 -22.80 -18.16 -4.09
N GLY A 75 -23.09 -16.95 -4.55
CA GLY A 75 -24.16 -16.09 -4.04
C GLY A 75 -25.51 -16.27 -4.73
N TRP A 76 -25.58 -17.02 -5.84
CA TRP A 76 -26.77 -17.14 -6.71
C TRP A 76 -27.28 -18.58 -6.86
N SER A 77 -27.27 -19.37 -5.77
CA SER A 77 -27.92 -20.69 -5.70
C SER A 77 -29.15 -20.68 -4.80
#